data_AF-A0A6M3LIA5-F1
#
_entry.id   AF-A0A6M3LIA5-F1
#
_cell.length_a   1.000
_cell.length_b   1.000
_cell.length_c   1.000
_cell.angle_alpha   90.00
_cell.angle_beta   90.00
_cell.angle_gamma   90.00
#
_symmetry.space_group_name_H-M   'P 1'
#
loop_
_entity.id
_entity.type
_entity.pdbx_description
1 polymer ?
#
loop_
_entity_poly.entity_id
_entity_poly.type
_entity_poly.pdbx_seq_one_letter_code
_entity_poly.pdbx_strand_id
1 'polypeptide(L)' 'MSRSAIEWTEETWNPVTGCDKTSPGCDNCYAERLAYRLQAMGNPRYSNGFQVTLH' A
#
# COMPACT_ATOMS: atom_id res chain seq x y z
N MET A 1 12.87 -9.48 -0.21
CA MET A 1 11.69 -9.53 -1.10
C MET A 1 11.46 -10.96 -1.56
N SER A 2 10.23 -11.33 -1.93
CA SER A 2 9.91 -12.67 -2.43
C SER A 2 10.17 -12.72 -3.94
N ARG A 3 10.73 -13.84 -4.43
CA ARG A 3 10.83 -14.09 -5.87
C ARG A 3 9.46 -14.03 -6.51
N SER A 4 9.36 -13.29 -7.60
CA SER A 4 8.12 -13.10 -8.34
C SER A 4 7.69 -14.41 -9.00
N ALA A 5 6.38 -14.64 -9.02
CA ALA A 5 5.77 -15.74 -9.77
C ALA A 5 5.45 -15.36 -11.22
N ILE A 6 5.69 -14.10 -11.61
CA ILE A 6 5.50 -13.61 -12.97
C ILE A 6 6.70 -14.07 -13.80
N GLU A 7 6.44 -14.81 -14.87
CA GLU A 7 7.43 -15.51 -15.70
C GLU A 7 8.61 -14.65 -16.19
N TRP A 8 8.40 -13.35 -16.39
CA TRP A 8 9.36 -12.43 -17.02
C TRP A 8 10.05 -11.48 -16.02
N THR A 9 9.76 -11.53 -14.73
CA THR A 9 10.44 -10.71 -13.72
C THR A 9 10.80 -11.51 -12.47
N GLU A 10 12.02 -11.30 -11.97
CA GLU A 10 12.56 -11.92 -10.76
C GLU A 10 11.89 -11.39 -9.48
N GLU A 11 11.38 -10.15 -9.52
CA GLU A 11 10.84 -9.49 -8.33
C GLU A 11 9.67 -8.55 -8.66
N THR A 12 8.79 -8.40 -7.68
CA THR A 12 7.74 -7.38 -7.68
C THR A 12 7.76 -6.63 -6.36
N TRP A 13 7.65 -5.31 -6.43
CA TRP A 13 7.56 -4.46 -5.27
C TRP A 13 6.59 -3.31 -5.55
N ASN A 14 5.99 -2.76 -4.48
CA ASN A 14 5.13 -1.60 -4.57
C ASN A 14 5.92 -0.35 -4.14
N PRO A 15 6.22 0.57 -5.07
CA PRO A 15 7.00 1.77 -4.77
C PRO A 15 6.25 2.83 -3.96
N VAL A 16 4.92 2.72 -3.89
CA VAL A 16 4.09 3.73 -3.24
C VAL A 16 3.02 3.08 -2.38
N THR A 17 2.88 3.55 -1.14
CA THR A 17 1.71 3.24 -0.30
C THR A 17 0.97 4.53 0.04
N GLY A 18 -0.35 4.44 0.19
CA GLY A 18 -1.18 5.61 0.48
C GLY A 18 -1.63 6.38 -0.76
N CYS A 19 -2.53 7.34 -0.56
CA CYS A 19 -3.08 8.20 -1.61
C CYS A 19 -3.76 9.43 -1.00
N ASP A 20 -3.80 10.55 -1.75
CA ASP A 20 -4.61 11.71 -1.39
C ASP A 20 -6.06 11.55 -1.89
N LYS A 21 -7.02 11.93 -1.05
CA LYS A 21 -8.45 11.86 -1.41
C LYS A 21 -8.84 13.05 -2.28
N THR A 22 -9.15 12.81 -3.55
CA THR A 22 -9.39 13.88 -4.54
C THR A 22 -10.86 14.03 -4.96
N SER A 23 -11.73 13.07 -4.63
CA SER A 23 -13.12 13.08 -5.08
C SER A 23 -14.06 12.32 -4.13
N PRO A 24 -15.39 12.47 -4.25
CA PRO A 24 -16.37 11.67 -3.50
C PRO A 24 -16.24 10.15 -3.71
N GLY A 25 -15.57 9.71 -4.78
CA GLY A 25 -15.27 8.29 -4.98
C GLY A 25 -14.37 7.68 -3.89
N CYS A 26 -13.71 8.51 -3.08
CA CYS A 26 -12.81 8.07 -2.01
C CYS A 26 -13.53 7.64 -0.72
N ASP A 27 -14.82 7.94 -0.54
CA ASP A 27 -15.53 7.80 0.73
C ASP A 27 -15.55 6.37 1.29
N ASN A 28 -15.42 5.37 0.41
CA ASN A 28 -15.37 3.95 0.78
C ASN A 28 -14.11 3.25 0.25
N CYS A 29 -12.98 3.96 0.21
CA CYS A 29 -11.72 3.43 -0.30
C CYS A 29 -11.26 2.19 0.49
N TYR A 30 -11.17 1.04 -0.19
CA TYR A 30 -10.67 -0.20 0.44
C TYR A 30 -9.20 -0.07 0.86
N ALA A 31 -8.40 0.69 0.11
CA ALA A 31 -6.96 0.81 0.34
C ALA A 31 -6.66 1.56 1.65
N GLU A 32 -7.48 2.55 2.03
CA GLU A 32 -7.36 3.27 3.29
C GLU A 32 -7.59 2.35 4.49
N ARG A 33 -8.69 1.58 4.46
CA ARG A 33 -8.99 0.61 5.53
C ARG A 33 -7.92 -0.46 5.64
N LEU A 34 -7.42 -0.93 4.50
CA LEU A 34 -6.34 -1.91 4.46
C LEU A 34 -5.03 -1.34 5.02
N ALA A 35 -4.70 -0.08 4.69
CA ALA A 35 -3.50 0.58 5.19
C ALA A 35 -3.50 0.68 6.72
N TYR A 36 -4.61 1.11 7.33
CA TYR A 36 -4.74 1.16 8.79
C TYR A 36 -4.69 -0.24 9.43
N ARG A 37 -5.27 -1.25 8.78
CA ARG A 37 -5.15 -2.64 9.25
C ARG A 37 -3.69 -3.11 9.23
N LEU A 38 -2.96 -2.85 8.15
CA LEU A 38 -1.55 -3.25 8.01
C LEU A 38 -0.65 -2.48 8.99
N GLN A 39 -0.94 -1.21 9.23
CA GLN A 39 -0.28 -0.40 10.26
C GLN A 39 -0.50 -1.00 11.66
N ALA A 40 -1.74 -1.35 12.01
CA ALA A 40 -2.06 -1.99 13.29
C ALA A 40 -1.41 -3.38 13.45
N MET A 41 -1.17 -4.10 12.35
CA MET A 41 -0.42 -5.36 12.33
C MET A 41 1.10 -5.18 12.37
N GLY A 42 1.60 -3.93 12.41
CA GLY A 42 3.03 -3.64 12.49
C GLY A 42 3.79 -3.82 11.17
N ASN A 43 3.11 -3.75 10.01
CA ASN A 43 3.80 -3.83 8.73
C ASN A 43 4.67 -2.58 8.51
N PRO A 44 6.00 -2.72 8.36
CA PRO A 44 6.90 -1.57 8.27
C PRO A 44 6.64 -0.68 7.05
N ARG A 45 6.06 -1.21 5.97
CA ARG A 45 5.70 -0.42 4.78
C ARG A 45 4.49 0.49 5.00
N TYR A 46 3.71 0.24 6.04
CA TYR A 46 2.51 1.02 6.38
C TYR A 46 2.68 1.77 7.70
N SER A 47 3.93 2.06 8.10
CA SER A 47 4.24 2.84 9.30
C SER A 47 3.54 4.21 9.31
N ASN A 48 3.43 4.85 8.14
CA ASN A 48 2.74 6.13 7.92
C ASN A 48 1.23 5.99 7.64
N GLY A 49 0.64 4.80 7.83
CA GLY A 49 -0.78 4.56 7.56
C GLY A 49 -1.14 4.74 6.08
N PHE A 50 -2.13 5.60 5.80
CA PHE A 50 -2.59 5.89 4.43
C PHE A 50 -1.94 7.13 3.78
N GLN A 51 -0.97 7.77 4.45
CA GLN A 51 -0.22 8.87 3.85
C GLN A 51 0.64 8.38 2.68
N VAL A 52 0.69 9.18 1.60
CA VAL A 52 1.54 8.89 0.44
C VAL A 52 2.99 8.75 0.89
N THR A 53 3.54 7.55 0.73
CA THR A 53 4.89 7.18 1.14
C THR A 53 5.58 6.48 -0.01
N LEU A 54 6.81 6.91 -0.30
CA LEU A 54 7.71 6.27 -1.25
C LEU A 54 8.64 5.30 -0.51
N HIS A 55 8.93 4.15 -1.11
CA HIS A 55 9.77 3.08 -0.53
C HIS A 55 11.09 2.90 -1.26
#